data_AF-A0A2N9XW39-F1
#
_entry.id   AF-A0A2N9XW39-F1
#
_cell.length_a   1.000
_cell.length_b   1.000
_cell.length_c   1.000
_cell.angle_alpha   90.00
_cell.angle_beta   90.00
_cell.angle_gamma   90.00
#
_symmetry.space_group_name_H-M   'P 1'
#
loop_
_entity.id
_entity.type
_entity.pdbx_description
1 polymer ?
#
loop_
_entity_poly.entity_id
_entity_poly.type
_entity_poly.pdbx_seq_one_letter_code
_entity_poly.pdbx_strand_id
1 'polypeptide(L)' 'MIEVTKKAEPEIKYPVGRKSKIDGSIVIFWKEGRATVAFPGESKPNAGSTYDGLISCMDENTWEPVDMHIYG' A
#
# COMPACT_ATOMS: atom_id res chain seq x y z
N MET A 1 21.41 32.33 -9.39
CA MET A 1 21.53 30.86 -9.38
C MET A 1 20.53 30.37 -8.34
N ILE A 2 19.41 29.79 -8.76
CA ILE A 2 18.39 29.31 -7.84
C ILE A 2 18.69 27.83 -7.61
N GLU A 3 19.19 27.50 -6.43
CA GLU A 3 19.34 26.10 -6.00
C GLU A 3 17.95 25.54 -5.69
N VAL A 4 17.49 24.63 -6.54
CA VAL A 4 16.31 23.82 -6.25
C VAL A 4 16.80 22.66 -5.38
N THR A 5 16.67 22.81 -4.06
CA THR A 5 16.87 21.70 -3.12
C THR A 5 15.80 20.65 -3.41
N LYS A 6 16.23 19.48 -3.89
CA LYS A 6 15.38 18.29 -4.06
C LYS A 6 14.63 18.09 -2.73
N LYS A 7 13.30 18.31 -2.71
CA LYS A 7 12.47 17.93 -1.57
C LYS A 7 12.76 16.46 -1.30
N ALA A 8 13.20 16.13 -0.09
CA ALA A 8 13.32 14.76 0.34
C ALA A 8 11.97 14.08 0.10
N GLU A 9 11.94 13.02 -0.69
CA GLU A 9 10.74 12.21 -0.86
C GLU A 9 10.33 11.72 0.54
N PRO A 10 9.04 11.81 0.90
CA PRO A 10 8.59 11.38 2.21
C PRO A 10 8.97 9.92 2.42
N GLU A 11 9.80 9.66 3.44
CA GLU A 11 10.26 8.32 3.76
C GLU A 11 9.10 7.52 4.36
N ILE A 12 8.59 6.56 3.60
CA ILE A 12 7.48 5.69 4.02
C ILE A 12 8.02 4.68 5.02
N LYS A 13 7.41 4.60 6.19
CA LYS A 13 7.69 3.56 7.17
C LYS A 13 6.74 2.38 6.95
N TYR A 14 7.29 1.26 6.49
CA TYR A 14 6.56 0.00 6.35
C TYR A 14 6.46 -0.74 7.69
N PRO A 15 5.44 -1.60 7.90
CA PRO A 15 4.35 -1.92 6.96
C PRO A 15 3.29 -0.80 6.85
N VAL A 16 2.64 -0.71 5.69
CA VAL A 16 1.56 0.27 5.44
C VAL A 16 0.29 -0.42 4.99
N GLY A 17 -0.81 -0.10 5.65
CA GLY A 17 -2.15 -0.54 5.29
C GLY A 17 -2.80 0.32 4.23
N ARG A 18 -3.28 -0.30 3.15
CA ARG A 18 -4.05 0.38 2.10
C ARG A 18 -5.29 -0.40 1.72
N LYS A 19 -6.36 0.31 1.38
CA LYS A 19 -7.57 -0.25 0.76
C LYS A 19 -7.65 0.16 -0.69
N SER A 20 -7.87 -0.80 -1.58
CA SER A 20 -8.12 -0.57 -3.00
C SER A 20 -9.47 0.12 -3.18
N LYS A 21 -9.49 1.23 -3.92
CA LYS A 21 -10.73 1.90 -4.35
C LYS A 21 -11.48 1.11 -5.43
N ILE A 22 -10.82 0.17 -6.10
CA ILE A 22 -11.38 -0.60 -7.23
C ILE A 22 -12.30 -1.72 -6.72
N ASP A 23 -11.83 -2.50 -5.75
CA ASP A 23 -12.50 -3.73 -5.29
C ASP A 23 -12.62 -3.84 -3.77
N GLY A 24 -12.22 -2.79 -3.04
CA GLY A 24 -12.29 -2.77 -1.58
C GLY A 24 -11.29 -3.69 -0.88
N SER A 25 -10.36 -4.31 -1.61
CA SER A 25 -9.33 -5.18 -1.01
C SER A 25 -8.41 -4.39 -0.06
N ILE A 26 -8.07 -4.96 1.09
CA ILE A 26 -7.10 -4.40 2.04
C ILE A 26 -5.80 -5.16 1.88
N VAL A 27 -4.72 -4.41 1.64
CA VAL A 27 -3.38 -4.95 1.46
C VAL A 27 -2.41 -4.33 2.48
N ILE A 28 -1.43 -5.13 2.88
CA ILE A 28 -0.32 -4.71 3.74
C ILE A 28 0.91 -4.62 2.86
N PHE A 29 1.37 -3.40 2.58
CA PHE A 29 2.63 -3.17 1.89
C PHE A 29 3.79 -3.40 2.86
N TRP A 30 4.74 -4.23 2.47
CA TRP A 30 5.97 -4.50 3.23
C TRP A 30 7.17 -3.70 2.73
N LYS A 31 7.08 -3.25 1.48
CA LYS A 31 7.97 -2.33 0.78
C LYS A 31 7.23 -1.80 -0.45
N GLU A 32 7.86 -0.89 -1.17
CA GLU A 32 7.27 -0.33 -2.38
C GLU A 32 6.96 -1.43 -3.41
N GLY A 33 5.73 -1.43 -3.91
CA GLY A 33 5.25 -2.37 -4.91
C GLY A 33 5.10 -3.84 -4.45
N ARG A 34 5.34 -4.16 -3.17
CA ARG A 34 5.11 -5.51 -2.62
C ARG A 34 4.13 -5.50 -1.46
N ALA A 35 3.03 -6.23 -1.62
CA ALA A 35 1.99 -6.31 -0.59
C ALA A 35 1.37 -7.70 -0.45
N THR A 36 0.87 -7.97 0.75
CA THR A 36 0.06 -9.15 1.06
C THR A 36 -1.41 -8.74 1.21
N VAL A 37 -2.32 -9.52 0.63
CA VAL A 37 -3.77 -9.28 0.76
C VAL A 37 -4.23 -9.73 2.14
N ALA A 38 -4.61 -8.79 3.00
CA ALA A 38 -5.20 -9.08 4.31
C ALA A 38 -6.71 -9.33 4.20
N PHE A 39 -7.39 -8.57 3.33
CA PHE A 39 -8.80 -8.74 3.02
C PHE A 39 -9.01 -8.69 1.51
N PRO A 40 -9.59 -9.70 0.88
CA PRO A 40 -9.66 -9.78 -0.58
C PRO A 40 -10.79 -8.95 -1.22
N GLY A 41 -11.54 -8.18 -0.43
CA GLY A 41 -12.68 -7.41 -0.93
C GLY A 41 -13.90 -8.28 -1.20
N GLU A 42 -14.77 -7.84 -2.11
CA GLU A 42 -16.13 -8.39 -2.28
C GLU A 42 -16.22 -9.79 -2.91
N SER A 43 -15.12 -10.51 -3.22
CA SER A 43 -15.23 -11.90 -3.74
C SER A 43 -13.94 -12.64 -4.12
N LYS A 44 -12.73 -12.07 -3.96
CA LYS A 44 -11.52 -12.74 -4.47
C LYS A 44 -11.02 -13.84 -3.51
N PRO A 45 -10.51 -14.99 -4.02
CA PRO A 45 -9.97 -16.07 -3.18
C PRO A 45 -8.49 -15.88 -2.81
N ASN A 46 -7.97 -14.65 -2.81
CA ASN A 46 -6.54 -14.37 -2.72
C ASN A 46 -6.08 -13.79 -1.37
N ALA A 47 -6.87 -13.98 -0.31
CA ALA A 47 -6.43 -13.65 1.04
C ALA A 47 -5.11 -14.40 1.37
N GLY A 48 -4.15 -13.71 1.96
CA GLY A 48 -2.81 -14.23 2.27
C GLY A 48 -1.83 -14.25 1.08
N SER A 49 -2.30 -14.07 -0.15
CA SER A 49 -1.41 -13.99 -1.31
C SER A 49 -0.55 -12.73 -1.25
N THR A 50 0.74 -12.90 -1.61
CA THR A 50 1.70 -11.80 -1.71
C THR A 50 2.04 -11.56 -3.17
N TYR A 51 2.02 -10.29 -3.56
CA TYR A 51 2.31 -9.86 -4.93
C TYR A 51 3.47 -8.86 -4.92
N ASP A 52 4.29 -8.91 -5.96
CA ASP A 52 5.30 -7.90 -6.29
C ASP A 52 4.86 -7.13 -7.56
N GLY A 53 5.44 -5.96 -7.81
CA GLY A 53 5.15 -5.14 -9.00
C GLY A 53 3.80 -4.39 -8.94
N LEU A 54 3.23 -4.22 -7.75
CA LEU A 54 2.03 -3.41 -7.56
C LEU A 54 2.34 -1.91 -7.78
N ILE A 55 1.30 -1.14 -8.12
CA ILE A 55 1.38 0.31 -8.13
C ILE A 55 1.78 0.83 -6.74
N SER A 56 2.46 1.98 -6.72
CA SER A 56 2.95 2.63 -5.51
C SER A 56 1.90 2.64 -4.40
N CYS A 57 2.32 2.35 -3.17
CA CYS A 57 1.44 2.47 -2.00
C CYS A 57 1.07 3.92 -1.68
N MET A 58 1.67 4.90 -2.37
CA MET A 58 1.37 6.32 -2.27
C MET A 58 0.43 6.82 -3.36
N ASP A 59 0.04 5.98 -4.33
CA ASP A 59 -0.94 6.41 -5.34
C ASP A 59 -2.34 6.53 -4.73
N GLU A 60 -2.71 7.77 -4.39
CA GLU A 60 -4.00 8.12 -3.79
C GLU A 60 -5.18 7.89 -4.75
N ASN A 61 -4.93 7.71 -6.05
CA ASN A 61 -5.99 7.36 -7.01
C ASN A 61 -6.41 5.90 -6.87
N THR A 62 -5.48 5.00 -6.56
CA THR A 62 -5.76 3.58 -6.36
C THR A 62 -6.09 3.26 -4.91
N TRP A 63 -5.41 3.90 -3.96
CA TRP A 63 -5.42 3.49 -2.56
C TRP A 63 -6.04 4.51 -1.61
N GLU A 64 -6.72 4.00 -0.59
CA GLU A 64 -7.12 4.74 0.61
C GLU A 64 -6.26 4.29 1.80
N PRO A 65 -5.81 5.21 2.67
CA PRO A 65 -5.17 4.82 3.92
C PRO A 65 -6.14 4.00 4.79
N VAL A 66 -5.60 2.97 5.45
CA VAL A 66 -6.34 2.18 6.45
C VAL A 66 -5.50 2.09 7.71
N ASP A 67 -6.11 2.43 8.83
CA ASP A 67 -5.53 2.15 10.15
C ASP A 67 -5.58 0.64 10.41
N MET A 68 -4.42 0.05 10.67
CA MET A 68 -4.31 -1.37 10.99
C MET A 68 -3.40 -1.59 12.19
N HIS A 69 -3.74 -2.61 12.96
CA HIS A 69 -2.95 -3.09 14.08
C HIS A 69 -2.47 -4.51 13.76
N ILE A 70 -1.16 -4.75 13.87
CA ILE A 70 -0.54 -6.06 13.64
C ILE A 70 -0.08 -6.58 15.01
N TYR A 71 -0.58 -7.75 15.40
CA TYR A 71 -0.20 -8.46 16.63
C TYR A 71 0.83 -9.56 16.31
N GLY A 72 1.62 -9.96 17.32
CA GLY A 72 2.60 -11.05 17.24
C GLY A 72 2.57 -11.91 18.49
#